data_AF-A0A422M388-F1
#
_entry.id   AF-A0A422M388-F1
#
_cell.length_a   1.000
_cell.length_b   1.000
_cell.length_c   1.000
_cell.angle_alpha   90.00
_cell.angle_beta   90.00
_cell.angle_gamma   90.00
#
_symmetry.space_group_name_H-M   'P 1'
#
loop_
_entity.id
_entity.type
_entity.pdbx_description
1 polymer ?
#
loop_
_entity_poly.entity_id
_entity_poly.type
_entity_poly.pdbx_seq_one_letter_code
_entity_poly.pdbx_strand_id
1 'polypeptide(L)'
;MSNETKRDVLEKLAECYAEVSDAYTDETGSPYYCDDEPNYLDEYDAALPDDLPTILECVSKEIKDGYGKNSLLDELVWANQDALPSSKVSEWINDNETLFAEAWSRGLWVVKETGEVTGYDA
;
A
#
# COMPACT_ATOMS: atom_id res chain seq x y z
N MET A 1 0.72 13.27 -0.98
CA MET A 1 1.50 12.02 -1.14
C MET A 1 1.32 11.57 -2.57
N SER A 2 2.39 11.15 -3.27
CA SER A 2 2.21 10.54 -4.60
C SER A 2 1.54 9.17 -4.40
N ASN A 3 0.74 8.73 -5.39
CA ASN A 3 0.21 7.36 -5.43
C ASN A 3 1.23 6.39 -6.07
N GLU A 4 2.49 6.80 -6.11
CA GLU A 4 3.56 6.04 -6.73
C GLU A 4 3.93 4.86 -5.85
N THR A 5 4.08 3.70 -6.47
CA THR A 5 4.48 2.46 -5.82
C THR A 5 5.98 2.24 -5.93
N LYS A 6 6.53 1.40 -5.06
CA LYS A 6 7.95 1.01 -5.11
C LYS A 6 8.34 0.41 -6.47
N ARG A 7 7.41 -0.30 -7.12
CA ARG A 7 7.59 -0.81 -8.47
C ARG A 7 7.70 0.32 -9.50
N ASP A 8 6.85 1.33 -9.42
CA ASP A 8 6.89 2.46 -10.36
C ASP A 8 8.25 3.17 -10.31
N VAL A 9 8.81 3.39 -9.11
CA VAL A 9 10.16 3.97 -8.95
C VAL A 9 11.22 3.10 -9.61
N LEU A 10 11.14 1.78 -9.44
CA LEU A 10 12.07 0.83 -10.06
C LEU A 10 11.91 0.75 -11.58
N GLU A 11 10.70 0.88 -12.10
CA GLU A 11 10.44 0.92 -13.55
C GLU A 11 11.04 2.18 -14.16
N LYS A 12 10.84 3.36 -13.54
CA LYS A 12 11.50 4.61 -13.95
C LYS A 12 13.02 4.51 -13.93
N LEU A 13 13.58 3.88 -12.90
CA LEU A 13 15.01 3.62 -12.81
C LEU A 13 15.48 2.71 -13.95
N ALA A 14 14.75 1.63 -14.24
CA ALA A 14 15.10 0.69 -15.29
C ALA A 14 15.04 1.35 -16.69
N GLU A 15 14.03 2.19 -16.96
CA GLU A 15 13.91 2.97 -18.20
C GLU A 15 15.11 3.90 -18.38
N CYS A 16 15.46 4.65 -17.34
CA CYS A 16 16.63 5.53 -17.33
C CYS A 16 17.93 4.77 -17.66
N TYR A 17 18.15 3.60 -17.06
CA TYR A 17 19.33 2.77 -17.37
C TYR A 17 19.30 2.16 -18.77
N ALA A 18 18.12 1.80 -19.30
CA ALA A 18 17.99 1.27 -20.66
C ALA A 18 18.34 2.32 -21.71
N GLU A 19 17.87 3.56 -21.53
CA GLU A 19 18.22 4.69 -22.42
C GLU A 19 19.72 5.00 -22.42
N VAL A 20 20.37 4.93 -21.24
CA VAL A 20 21.84 5.05 -21.14
C VAL A 20 22.52 3.90 -21.87
N SER A 21 22.06 2.67 -21.72
CA SER A 21 22.63 1.49 -22.41
C SER A 21 22.56 1.64 -23.93
N ASP A 22 21.43 2.13 -24.47
CA ASP A 22 21.26 2.34 -25.92
C ASP A 22 22.21 3.43 -26.44
N ALA A 23 22.39 4.53 -25.70
CA ALA A 23 23.31 5.61 -26.06
C ALA A 23 24.79 5.18 -26.10
N TYR A 24 25.21 4.20 -25.30
CA TYR A 24 26.56 3.63 -25.38
C TYR A 24 26.76 2.66 -26.55
N THR A 25 25.67 2.21 -27.19
CA THR A 25 25.73 1.33 -28.38
C THR A 25 25.63 2.07 -29.71
N ASP A 26 25.27 3.35 -29.71
CA ASP A 26 25.39 4.21 -30.89
C ASP A 26 26.86 4.66 -31.10
N GLU A 27 27.29 4.76 -32.35
CA GLU A 27 28.69 5.00 -32.74
C GLU A 27 29.27 6.36 -32.28
N THR A 28 28.50 7.18 -31.57
CA THR A 28 28.89 8.53 -31.15
C THR A 28 29.48 8.61 -29.74
N GLY A 29 29.36 7.55 -28.92
CA GLY A 29 30.12 7.41 -27.66
C GLY A 29 30.02 8.60 -26.70
N SER A 30 28.91 9.32 -26.72
CA SER A 30 28.67 10.42 -25.79
C SER A 30 28.08 9.81 -24.51
N PRO A 31 28.76 9.87 -23.36
CA PRO A 31 28.20 9.39 -22.10
C PRO A 31 26.96 10.23 -21.79
N TYR A 32 25.78 9.66 -22.03
CA TYR A 32 24.53 10.27 -21.54
C TYR A 32 24.50 10.00 -20.05
N TYR A 33 24.66 11.05 -19.26
CA TYR A 33 24.29 11.04 -17.86
C TYR A 33 22.80 11.36 -17.82
N CYS A 34 22.03 10.57 -17.07
CA CYS A 34 20.75 11.04 -16.57
C CYS A 34 21.06 12.30 -15.76
N ASP A 35 20.94 13.46 -16.39
CA ASP A 35 21.51 14.73 -15.89
C ASP A 35 20.75 15.32 -14.71
N ASP A 36 19.80 14.57 -14.16
CA ASP A 36 19.20 14.78 -12.87
C ASP A 36 19.05 13.37 -12.31
N GLU A 37 20.04 12.83 -11.57
CA GLU A 37 19.81 11.61 -10.79
C GLU A 37 18.68 11.99 -9.82
N PRO A 38 17.40 11.67 -10.10
CA PRO A 38 16.36 11.84 -9.11
C PRO A 38 16.86 11.00 -7.94
N ASN A 39 16.71 11.49 -6.71
CA ASN A 39 17.13 10.68 -5.59
C ASN A 39 16.15 9.49 -5.49
N TYR A 40 16.37 8.45 -6.30
CA TYR A 40 15.51 7.28 -6.42
C TYR A 40 15.41 6.56 -5.08
N LEU A 41 16.40 6.73 -4.19
CA LEU A 41 16.32 6.24 -2.82
C LEU A 41 15.28 7.02 -2.01
N ASP A 42 15.28 8.36 -2.09
CA ASP A 42 14.25 9.18 -1.44
C ASP A 42 12.86 8.93 -2.05
N GLU A 43 12.75 8.80 -3.37
CA GLU A 43 11.49 8.47 -4.05
C GLU A 43 10.98 7.08 -3.65
N TYR A 44 11.87 6.08 -3.61
CA TYR A 44 11.54 4.72 -3.18
C TYR A 44 11.14 4.65 -1.71
N ASP A 45 11.78 5.43 -0.84
CA ASP A 45 11.46 5.52 0.58
C ASP A 45 10.12 6.20 0.82
N ALA A 46 9.75 7.18 -0.03
CA ALA A 46 8.46 7.85 0.00
C ALA A 46 7.32 7.09 -0.69
N ALA A 47 7.65 6.15 -1.59
CA ALA A 47 6.69 5.40 -2.38
C ALA A 47 5.93 4.33 -1.57
N LEU A 48 4.71 4.04 -2.03
CA LEU A 48 3.81 3.07 -1.41
C LEU A 48 4.27 1.63 -1.66
N PRO A 49 4.02 0.69 -0.73
CA PRO A 49 4.18 -0.72 -1.00
C PRO A 49 3.27 -1.19 -2.16
N ASP A 50 3.75 -2.10 -2.99
CA ASP A 50 3.01 -2.60 -4.16
C ASP A 50 1.83 -3.51 -3.79
N ASP A 51 1.84 -4.08 -2.59
CA ASP A 51 1.01 -5.21 -2.15
C ASP A 51 0.09 -4.84 -0.97
N LEU A 52 -0.37 -3.58 -0.93
CA LEU A 52 -1.25 -3.14 0.16
C LEU A 52 -2.55 -3.97 0.22
N PRO A 53 -3.00 -4.33 1.43
CA PRO A 53 -4.23 -5.11 1.59
C PRO A 53 -5.43 -4.29 1.13
N THR A 54 -6.35 -4.91 0.40
CA THR A 54 -7.56 -4.24 -0.11
C THR A 54 -8.77 -4.66 0.70
N ILE A 55 -9.37 -3.73 1.45
CA ILE A 55 -10.47 -4.00 2.38
C ILE A 55 -11.72 -3.20 2.03
N LEU A 56 -12.88 -3.62 2.53
CA LEU A 56 -14.13 -2.87 2.32
C LEU A 56 -14.10 -1.52 3.04
N GLU A 57 -14.77 -0.52 2.48
CA GLU A 57 -14.91 0.82 3.07
C GLU A 57 -15.50 0.76 4.48
N CYS A 58 -16.50 -0.11 4.73
CA CYS A 58 -17.08 -0.26 6.06
C CYS A 58 -16.08 -0.83 7.08
N VAL A 59 -15.17 -1.70 6.63
CA VAL A 59 -14.11 -2.26 7.48
C VAL A 59 -13.01 -1.23 7.70
N SER A 60 -12.66 -0.45 6.68
CA SER A 60 -11.75 0.71 6.81
C SER A 60 -12.23 1.69 7.88
N LYS A 61 -13.54 1.99 7.91
CA LYS A 61 -14.16 2.83 8.96
C LYS A 61 -14.03 2.19 10.33
N GLU A 62 -14.32 0.90 10.47
CA GLU A 62 -14.16 0.18 11.74
C GLU A 62 -12.72 0.25 12.24
N ILE A 63 -11.72 0.01 11.38
CA ILE A 63 -10.31 0.10 11.75
C ILE A 63 -9.98 1.50 12.29
N LYS A 64 -10.43 2.56 11.61
CA LYS A 64 -10.20 3.95 12.04
C LYS A 64 -10.90 4.29 13.35
N ASP A 65 -12.12 3.79 13.54
CA ASP A 65 -12.91 4.04 14.76
C ASP A 65 -12.37 3.26 15.97
N GLY A 66 -11.87 2.04 15.76
CA GLY A 66 -11.30 1.17 16.79
C GLY A 66 -9.84 1.48 17.13
N TYR A 67 -9.04 1.98 16.18
CA TYR A 67 -7.63 2.25 16.40
C TYR A 67 -7.39 3.24 17.55
N GLY A 68 -6.43 2.92 18.42
CA GLY A 68 -6.14 3.68 19.63
C GLY A 68 -7.10 3.45 20.81
N LYS A 69 -8.24 2.76 20.59
CA LYS A 69 -9.19 2.35 21.63
C LYS A 69 -9.13 0.85 21.89
N ASN A 70 -9.03 0.07 20.82
CA ASN A 70 -9.05 -1.38 20.80
C ASN A 70 -7.71 -1.91 20.28
N SER A 71 -7.33 -3.11 20.71
CA SER A 71 -6.26 -3.88 20.07
C SER A 71 -6.80 -4.71 18.91
N LEU A 72 -5.91 -5.17 18.01
CA LEU A 72 -6.28 -6.13 16.96
C LEU A 72 -6.98 -7.37 17.55
N LEU A 73 -6.54 -7.84 18.71
CA LEU A 73 -7.17 -8.99 19.37
C LEU A 73 -8.61 -8.68 19.80
N ASP A 74 -8.87 -7.48 20.32
CA ASP A 74 -10.21 -7.09 20.74
C ASP A 74 -11.18 -7.07 19.56
N GLU A 75 -10.73 -6.54 18.40
CA GLU A 75 -11.52 -6.49 17.16
C GLU A 75 -11.82 -7.87 16.60
N LEU A 76 -10.83 -8.77 16.57
CA LEU A 76 -11.00 -10.14 16.10
C LEU A 76 -11.95 -10.93 17.01
N VAL A 77 -11.83 -10.75 18.33
CA VAL A 77 -12.74 -11.36 19.30
C VAL A 77 -14.15 -10.83 19.14
N TRP A 78 -14.32 -9.51 18.95
CA TRP A 78 -15.63 -8.91 18.70
C TRP A 78 -16.28 -9.45 17.42
N ALA A 79 -15.53 -9.51 16.32
CA ALA A 79 -16.04 -10.00 15.05
C ALA A 79 -16.52 -11.46 15.12
N ASN A 80 -15.85 -12.29 15.92
CA ASN A 80 -16.14 -13.71 16.08
C ASN A 80 -17.14 -14.03 17.22
N GLN A 81 -17.81 -13.03 17.80
CA GLN A 81 -18.80 -13.27 18.86
C GLN A 81 -20.14 -13.76 18.31
N ASP A 82 -20.42 -15.05 18.50
CA ASP A 82 -21.71 -15.71 18.17
C ASP A 82 -22.95 -15.10 18.85
N ALA A 83 -22.76 -14.30 19.91
CA ALA A 83 -23.84 -13.75 20.73
C ALA A 83 -24.45 -12.44 20.18
N LEU A 84 -23.83 -11.82 19.16
CA LEU A 84 -24.30 -10.58 18.55
C LEU A 84 -24.86 -10.84 17.14
N PRO A 85 -25.89 -10.08 16.70
CA PRO A 85 -26.29 -10.10 15.30
C PRO A 85 -25.08 -9.79 14.43
N SER A 86 -24.80 -10.66 13.45
CA SER A 86 -23.68 -10.46 12.54
C SER A 86 -23.86 -9.16 11.77
N SER A 87 -22.87 -8.28 11.89
CA SER A 87 -22.77 -7.08 11.06
C SER A 87 -22.03 -7.43 9.77
N LYS A 88 -22.25 -6.66 8.70
CA LYS A 88 -21.47 -6.82 7.46
C LYS A 88 -19.95 -6.72 7.72
N VAL A 89 -19.54 -5.90 8.69
CA VAL A 89 -18.14 -5.74 9.10
C VAL A 89 -17.62 -7.03 9.75
N SER A 90 -18.32 -7.55 10.76
CA SER A 90 -17.91 -8.76 11.47
C SER A 90 -17.93 -10.01 10.58
N GLU A 91 -18.92 -10.15 9.69
CA GLU A 91 -18.93 -11.24 8.68
C GLU A 91 -17.71 -11.16 7.78
N TRP A 92 -17.41 -9.96 7.27
CA TRP A 92 -16.25 -9.77 6.40
C TRP A 92 -14.94 -10.07 7.14
N ILE A 93 -14.79 -9.61 8.38
CA ILE A 93 -13.60 -9.89 9.19
C ILE A 93 -13.43 -11.39 9.42
N ASN A 94 -14.50 -12.12 9.77
CA ASN A 94 -14.43 -13.58 9.96
C ASN A 94 -14.03 -14.31 8.67
N ASP A 95 -14.54 -13.87 7.53
CA ASP A 95 -14.19 -14.46 6.22
C ASP A 95 -12.79 -14.06 5.73
N ASN A 96 -12.21 -12.97 6.26
CA ASN A 96 -10.98 -12.34 5.75
C ASN A 96 -9.99 -12.00 6.88
N GLU A 97 -9.92 -12.82 7.93
CA GLU A 97 -9.17 -12.52 9.17
C GLU A 97 -7.72 -12.13 8.90
N THR A 98 -7.01 -12.89 8.06
CA THR A 98 -5.62 -12.62 7.69
C THR A 98 -5.47 -11.26 7.01
N LEU A 99 -6.39 -10.92 6.10
CA LEU A 99 -6.35 -9.66 5.33
C LEU A 99 -6.68 -8.46 6.23
N PHE A 100 -7.62 -8.63 7.17
CA PHE A 100 -7.92 -7.64 8.19
C PHE A 100 -6.71 -7.40 9.11
N ALA A 101 -6.12 -8.47 9.64
CA ALA A 101 -4.96 -8.40 10.51
C ALA A 101 -3.75 -7.76 9.81
N GLU A 102 -3.59 -8.01 8.51
CA GLU A 102 -2.56 -7.37 7.70
C GLU A 102 -2.80 -5.87 7.52
N ALA A 103 -4.02 -5.45 7.18
CA ALA A 103 -4.37 -4.04 7.06
C ALA A 103 -4.17 -3.29 8.38
N TRP A 104 -4.61 -3.89 9.49
CA TRP A 104 -4.36 -3.37 10.83
C TRP A 104 -2.85 -3.28 11.11
N SER A 105 -2.11 -4.37 10.98
CA SER A 105 -0.67 -4.40 11.32
C SER A 105 0.16 -3.41 10.50
N ARG A 106 -0.12 -3.31 9.19
CA ARG A 106 0.59 -2.38 8.28
C ARG A 106 0.18 -0.92 8.53
N GLY A 107 -1.03 -0.67 9.02
CA GLY A 107 -1.57 0.68 9.21
C GLY A 107 -1.84 1.44 7.91
N LEU A 108 -1.82 0.74 6.78
CA LEU A 108 -2.00 1.28 5.44
C LEU A 108 -2.67 0.21 4.56
N TRP A 109 -3.69 0.60 3.79
CA TRP A 109 -4.51 -0.30 2.98
C TRP A 109 -5.20 0.44 1.83
N VAL A 110 -5.80 -0.32 0.90
CA VAL A 110 -6.62 0.19 -0.19
C VAL A 110 -8.10 0.00 0.14
N VAL A 111 -8.91 1.04 -0.03
CA VAL A 111 -10.38 0.95 0.08
C VAL A 111 -10.93 0.37 -1.22
N LYS A 112 -11.53 -0.82 -1.15
CA LYS A 112 -11.99 -1.59 -2.33
C LYS A 112 -12.95 -0.80 -3.22
N GLU A 113 -13.86 -0.04 -2.62
CA GLU A 113 -14.92 0.68 -3.33
C GLU A 113 -14.41 1.91 -4.09
N THR A 114 -13.33 2.55 -3.63
CA THR A 114 -12.81 3.80 -4.21
C THR A 114 -11.44 3.64 -4.88
N GLY A 115 -10.70 2.58 -4.54
CA GLY A 115 -9.29 2.42 -4.90
C GLY A 115 -8.34 3.35 -4.14
N GLU A 116 -8.84 4.09 -3.15
CA GLU A 116 -8.05 5.05 -2.38
C GLU A 116 -7.14 4.34 -1.39
N VAL A 117 -5.87 4.77 -1.34
CA VAL A 117 -4.92 4.33 -0.30
C VAL A 117 -5.12 5.18 0.93
N THR A 118 -5.37 4.54 2.07
CA THR A 118 -5.62 5.20 3.35
C THR A 118 -4.99 4.43 4.50
N GLY A 119 -5.01 4.99 5.70
CA GLY A 119 -4.40 4.42 6.89
C GLY A 119 -4.99 5.02 8.15
N TYR A 120 -4.29 4.91 9.28
CA TYR A 120 -4.76 5.45 10.55
C TYR A 120 -4.91 6.97 10.58
N ASP A 121 -4.01 7.69 9.89
CA ASP A 121 -3.92 9.15 9.94
C ASP A 121 -4.45 9.86 8.66
N ALA A 122 -4.99 9.08 7.71
CA ALA A 122 -5.40 9.58 6.39
C ALA A 122 -6.91 9.83 6.28
#